data_AF-A0A6A7LS59-F1
#
_entry.id   AF-A0A6A7LS59-F1
#
_cell.length_a   1.000
_cell.length_b   1.000
_cell.length_c   1.000
_cell.angle_alpha   90.00
_cell.angle_beta   90.00
_cell.angle_gamma   90.00
#
_symmetry.space_group_name_H-M   'P 1'
#
loop_
_entity.id
_entity.type
_entity.pdbx_description
1 polymer ?
#
loop_
_entity_poly.entity_id
_entity_poly.type
_entity_poly.pdbx_seq_one_letter_code
_entity_poly.pdbx_strand_id
1 'polypeptide(L)'
;MVVVLGELELEIPTIGLAKQHEEVFLPGRSDPVVLPGDAAALFLLQRVRDEAHRFAITYHRASRGKGALKSSLDDVPGVGPKRIWLS
;
A
#
# COMPACT_ATOMS: atom_id res chain seq x y z
N MET A 1 2.58 -9.07 9.58
CA MET A 1 2.42 -7.63 9.90
C MET A 1 2.23 -7.38 11.39
N VAL A 2 1.55 -8.27 12.13
CA VAL A 2 1.24 -8.07 13.56
C VAL A 2 2.41 -8.39 14.52
N VAL A 3 3.45 -9.10 14.06
CA VAL A 3 4.58 -9.56 14.90
C VAL A 3 5.60 -8.45 15.21
N VAL A 4 5.69 -7.39 14.39
CA VAL A 4 6.80 -6.41 14.44
C VAL A 4 6.67 -5.41 15.60
N LEU A 5 5.47 -5.18 16.12
CA LEU A 5 5.25 -4.15 17.16
C LEU A 5 5.78 -4.55 18.55
N GLY A 6 5.84 -5.85 18.84
CA GLY A 6 6.34 -6.35 20.13
C GLY A 6 7.84 -6.09 20.36
N GLU A 7 8.63 -5.95 19.30
CA GLU A 7 10.07 -5.70 19.39
C GLU A 7 10.41 -4.24 19.78
N LEU A 8 9.43 -3.32 19.68
CA LEU A 8 9.63 -1.89 19.94
C LEU A 8 9.00 -1.41 21.26
N GLU A 9 8.47 -2.32 22.10
CA GLU A 9 7.75 -1.98 23.34
C GLU A 9 6.59 -0.99 23.13
N LEU A 10 5.99 -0.97 21.93
CA LEU A 10 4.90 -0.06 21.58
C LEU A 10 3.54 -0.72 21.82
N GLU A 11 2.79 -0.23 22.81
CA GLU A 11 1.41 -0.63 23.06
C GLU A 11 0.43 0.15 22.17
N ILE A 12 0.44 -0.17 20.87
CA ILE A 12 -0.47 0.44 19.90
C ILE A 12 -1.55 -0.59 19.52
N PRO A 13 -2.85 -0.29 19.73
CA PRO A 13 -3.93 -1.12 19.22
C PRO A 13 -3.82 -1.28 17.71
N THR A 14 -3.64 -2.53 17.26
CA THR A 14 -3.37 -2.84 15.86
C THR A 14 -4.30 -3.93 15.41
N ILE A 15 -4.77 -3.85 14.16
CA ILE A 15 -5.66 -4.86 13.56
C ILE A 15 -5.23 -5.10 12.11
N GLY A 16 -5.43 -6.32 11.61
CA GLY A 16 -5.29 -6.66 10.19
C GLY A 16 -6.65 -7.03 9.59
N LEU A 17 -6.92 -6.62 8.35
CA LEU A 17 -8.11 -7.05 7.61
C LEU A 17 -7.69 -7.98 6.47
N ALA A 18 -8.20 -9.21 6.46
CA ALA A 18 -7.94 -10.14 5.36
C ALA A 18 -8.69 -9.73 4.08
N LYS A 19 -8.03 -9.95 2.94
CA LYS A 19 -8.48 -9.40 1.65
C LYS A 19 -9.65 -10.16 1.01
N GLN A 20 -9.90 -11.42 1.39
CA GLN A 20 -10.91 -12.28 0.75
C GLN A 20 -12.20 -12.47 1.56
N HIS A 21 -12.11 -12.56 2.90
CA HIS A 21 -13.28 -12.85 3.75
C HIS A 21 -13.56 -11.76 4.80
N GLU A 22 -12.81 -10.65 4.75
CA GLU A 22 -12.99 -9.49 5.63
C GLU A 22 -12.93 -9.81 7.13
N GLU A 23 -12.20 -10.87 7.44
CA GLU A 23 -11.85 -11.31 8.77
C GLU A 23 -10.87 -10.32 9.42
N VAL A 24 -11.15 -9.95 10.67
CA VAL A 24 -10.33 -9.04 11.47
C VAL A 24 -9.38 -9.85 12.35
N PHE A 25 -8.09 -9.64 12.18
CA PHE A 25 -7.04 -10.31 12.95
C PHE A 25 -6.51 -9.39 14.04
N LEU A 26 -6.52 -9.89 15.27
CA LEU A 26 -6.02 -9.19 16.45
C LEU A 26 -4.64 -9.73 16.87
N PRO A 27 -3.74 -8.88 17.39
CA PRO A 27 -2.50 -9.32 18.01
C PRO A 27 -2.75 -10.32 19.13
N GLY A 28 -1.95 -11.39 19.16
CA GLY A 28 -2.02 -12.43 20.18
C GLY A 28 -3.25 -13.34 20.10
N ARG A 29 -4.08 -13.23 19.05
CA ARG A 29 -5.19 -14.16 18.80
C ARG A 29 -4.99 -14.89 17.48
N SER A 30 -5.12 -16.21 17.53
CA SER A 30 -5.02 -17.09 16.35
C SER A 30 -6.30 -17.05 15.51
N ASP A 31 -7.45 -16.96 16.17
CA ASP A 31 -8.75 -16.94 15.51
C ASP A 31 -9.15 -15.51 15.08
N PRO A 32 -9.65 -15.33 13.85
CA PRO A 32 -10.15 -14.05 13.39
C PRO A 32 -11.49 -13.69 14.05
N VAL A 33 -11.76 -12.39 14.13
CA VAL A 33 -13.08 -11.85 14.43
C VAL A 33 -13.84 -11.67 13.12
N VAL A 34 -14.95 -12.37 12.97
CA VAL A 34 -15.87 -12.23 11.85
C VAL A 34 -16.93 -11.19 12.23
N LEU A 35 -17.00 -10.10 11.47
CA LEU A 35 -18.03 -9.08 11.63
C LEU A 35 -19.26 -9.42 10.76
N PRO A 36 -20.48 -9.12 11.21
CA PRO A 36 -21.65 -9.16 10.34
C PRO A 36 -21.45 -8.28 9.10
N GLY A 37 -21.94 -8.74 7.95
CA GLY A 37 -21.76 -8.06 6.66
C GLY A 37 -22.39 -6.66 6.57
N ASP A 38 -23.36 -6.37 7.44
CA ASP A 38 -24.08 -5.10 7.56
C ASP A 38 -23.56 -4.23 8.72
N ALA A 39 -22.52 -4.67 9.44
CA ALA A 39 -21.99 -3.93 10.57
C ALA A 39 -21.26 -2.66 10.13
N ALA A 40 -21.59 -1.52 10.76
CA ALA A 40 -20.92 -0.23 10.51
C ALA A 40 -19.39 -0.30 10.68
N ALA A 41 -18.91 -1.11 11.62
CA ALA A 41 -17.48 -1.33 11.85
C ALA A 41 -16.79 -1.96 10.63
N LEU A 42 -17.44 -2.91 9.95
CA LEU A 42 -16.90 -3.56 8.76
C LEU A 42 -16.74 -2.56 7.62
N PHE A 43 -17.75 -1.72 7.38
CA PHE A 43 -17.69 -0.67 6.35
C PHE A 43 -16.57 0.33 6.60
N LEU A 44 -16.32 0.70 7.86
CA LEU A 44 -15.20 1.57 8.22
C LEU A 44 -13.85 0.93 7.86
N LEU A 45 -13.67 -0.35 8.22
CA LEU A 45 -12.42 -1.09 7.96
C LEU A 45 -12.18 -1.28 6.45
N GLN A 46 -13.23 -1.58 5.68
CA GLN A 46 -13.17 -1.65 4.23
C GLN A 46 -12.71 -0.31 3.62
N ARG A 47 -13.29 0.81 4.08
CA ARG A 47 -12.93 2.14 3.57
C ARG A 47 -11.47 2.50 3.85
N VAL A 48 -10.95 2.16 5.02
CA VAL A 48 -9.53 2.35 5.36
C VAL A 48 -8.63 1.49 4.47
N ARG A 49 -8.98 0.21 4.26
CA ARG A 49 -8.27 -0.71 3.35
C ARG A 49 -8.21 -0.14 1.94
N ASP A 50 -9.35 0.31 1.43
CA ASP A 50 -9.48 0.79 0.05
C ASP A 50 -8.64 2.06 -0.15
N GLU A 51 -8.62 2.95 0.83
CA GLU A 51 -7.81 4.16 0.78
C GLU A 51 -6.31 3.87 0.87
N ALA A 52 -5.90 2.95 1.75
CA ALA A 52 -4.51 2.48 1.81
C ALA A 52 -4.07 1.84 0.48
N HIS A 53 -4.94 1.03 -0.14
CA HIS A 53 -4.67 0.40 -1.43
C HIS A 53 -4.59 1.44 -2.56
N ARG A 54 -5.52 2.40 -2.60
CA ARG A 54 -5.53 3.52 -3.55
C ARG A 54 -4.24 4.33 -3.45
N PHE A 55 -3.81 4.65 -2.23
CA PHE A 55 -2.57 5.38 -1.97
C PHE A 55 -1.36 4.59 -2.47
N ALA A 56 -1.24 3.31 -2.10
CA ALA A 56 -0.13 2.45 -2.52
C ALA A 56 -0.03 2.33 -4.06
N ILE A 57 -1.15 2.10 -4.75
CA ILE A 57 -1.19 2.05 -6.22
C ILE A 57 -0.74 3.37 -6.82
N THR A 58 -1.29 4.49 -6.33
CA THR A 58 -0.97 5.83 -6.83
C THR A 58 0.51 6.14 -6.65
N TYR A 59 1.05 5.87 -5.47
CA TYR A 59 2.46 6.06 -5.14
C TYR A 59 3.37 5.23 -6.05
N HIS A 60 3.10 3.93 -6.20
CA HIS A 60 3.90 3.07 -7.07
C HIS A 60 3.78 3.44 -8.55
N ARG A 61 2.62 3.96 -9.01
CA ARG A 61 2.47 4.49 -10.38
C ARG A 61 3.30 5.77 -10.56
N ALA A 62 3.23 6.72 -9.63
CA ALA A 62 4.01 7.95 -9.68
C ALA A 62 5.52 7.69 -9.62
N SER A 63 5.97 6.78 -8.74
CA SER A 63 7.36 6.37 -8.64
C SER A 63 7.86 5.70 -9.93
N ARG A 64 7.04 4.86 -10.57
CA ARG A 64 7.37 4.25 -11.87
C ARG A 64 7.35 5.26 -13.02
N GLY A 65 6.46 6.25 -12.99
CA GLY A 65 6.46 7.36 -13.97
C GLY A 65 7.75 8.19 -13.88
N LYS A 66 8.27 8.41 -12.67
CA LYS A 66 9.60 9.03 -12.48
C LYS A 66 10.75 8.14 -12.92
N GLY A 67 10.63 6.82 -12.75
CA GLY A 67 11.58 5.84 -13.29
C GLY A 67 11.57 5.76 -14.81
N ALA A 68 10.41 5.91 -15.45
CA ALA A 68 10.26 5.93 -16.90
C ALA A 68 10.84 7.19 -17.56
N LEU A 69 10.97 8.29 -16.82
CA LEU A 69 11.73 9.49 -17.24
C LEU A 69 13.25 9.23 -17.31
N LYS A 70 13.75 8.23 -16.56
CA LYS A 70 15.08 7.66 -16.76
C LYS A 70 14.94 6.54 -17.79
N SER A 71 14.70 6.95 -19.03
CA SER A 71 14.38 6.07 -20.14
C SER A 71 15.56 5.19 -20.49
N SER A 72 15.32 3.99 -21.01
CA SER A 72 16.32 3.09 -21.59
C SER A 72 17.13 3.71 -22.75
N LEU A 73 16.79 4.93 -23.17
CA LEU A 73 17.57 5.77 -24.09
C LEU A 73 18.81 6.41 -23.43
N ASP A 74 18.83 6.59 -22.11
CA ASP A 74 19.98 7.19 -21.40
C ASP A 74 21.22 6.28 -21.46
N ASP A 75 21.03 4.97 -21.61
CA ASP A 75 22.10 3.97 -21.72
C ASP A 75 22.55 3.71 -23.17
N VAL A 76 21.93 4.36 -24.17
CA VAL A 76 22.34 4.24 -25.58
C VAL A 76 23.38 5.31 -25.91
N PRO A 77 24.64 4.94 -26.21
CA PRO A 77 25.67 5.91 -26.55
C PRO A 77 25.27 6.71 -27.79
N GLY A 78 25.14 8.03 -27.64
CA GLY A 78 24.76 8.95 -28.73
C GLY A 78 23.29 9.40 -28.73
N VAL A 79 22.45 8.90 -27.81
CA VAL A 79 21.04 9.30 -27.65
C VAL A 79 20.79 9.91 -26.26
N GLY A 80 21.80 10.59 -25.69
CA GLY A 80 21.63 11.47 -24.51
C GLY A 80 20.85 12.76 -24.88
N PRO A 81 20.35 13.54 -23.90
CA PRO A 81 19.30 14.53 -24.11
C PRO A 81 19.77 15.73 -24.94
N LYS A 82 19.71 15.57 -26.26
CA LYS A 82 19.88 16.64 -27.23
C LYS A 82 18.54 16.88 -27.90
N ARG A 83 17.84 17.93 -27.41
CA ARG A 83 16.59 18.56 -27.91
C ARG A 83 15.33 18.24 -27.09
N ILE A 84 15.12 19.01 -26.02
CA ILE A 84 13.81 19.61 -25.73
C ILE A 84 14.04 21.04 -25.21
N TRP A 85 14.63 21.90 -26.03
CA TRP A 85 14.51 23.36 -25.93
C TRP A 85 14.77 23.93 -27.34
N LEU A 86 13.91 24.87 -27.78
CA LEU A 86 13.85 25.56 -29.08
C LEU A 86 12.78 25.05 -30.07
N SER A 87 11.53 25.45 -29.84
CA SER A 87 10.75 26.31 -30.74
C SER A 87 9.49 26.82 -30.03
#